data_AF-A0A7S2L0J9-F1
#
_entry.id   AF-A0A7S2L0J9-F1
#
_cell.length_a   1.000
_cell.length_b   1.000
_cell.length_c   1.000
_cell.angle_alpha   90.00
_cell.angle_beta   90.00
_cell.angle_gamma   90.00
#
_symmetry.space_group_name_H-M   'P 1'
#
loop_
_entity.id
_entity.type
_entity.pdbx_description
1 polymer ?
#
loop_
_entity_poly.entity_id
_entity_poly.type
_entity_poly.pdbx_seq_one_letter_code
_entity_poly.pdbx_strand_id
1 'polypeptide(L)'
;ENPARHQSLIIPTTASQLSKMMSIMNKCEEKTALITDTTTKIVFACKSNSCRSQMAEGWARNFLLENDLMDKPIVVASVALDAASVTAESGNKNVNQIELTSYICPNNEKCCGDSCGTILQRKSVKVKAVQAMEKLGVDLKNTSVPKTWEEILPIIRSADCQLKADEMLVEKIKFVPVSQNEDVIYSDDEACHEASIDRLIVLCSCGETVRKSLGKMSRCVEEWNVDAPTAMSKSGEGDQAYERVSLEIKGKVYKLMEEMIQV
;
A
#
# COMPACT_ATOMS: atom_id res chain seq x y z
N GLU A 1 -20.13 30.24 -49.86
CA GLU A 1 -19.75 31.03 -48.68
C GLU A 1 -20.77 30.79 -47.57
N ASN A 2 -20.35 30.23 -46.43
CA ASN A 2 -21.16 30.25 -45.20
C ASN A 2 -20.23 30.08 -43.98
N PRO A 3 -19.91 31.13 -43.21
CA PRO A 3 -19.00 31.03 -42.08
C PRO A 3 -19.75 30.59 -40.81
N ALA A 4 -19.49 29.36 -40.37
CA ALA A 4 -20.03 28.82 -39.13
C ALA A 4 -19.33 29.46 -37.91
N ARG A 5 -20.15 30.07 -37.04
CA ARG A 5 -19.74 30.66 -35.75
C ARG A 5 -19.26 29.57 -34.79
N HIS A 6 -17.99 29.61 -34.40
CA HIS A 6 -17.49 28.95 -33.20
C HIS A 6 -17.96 29.74 -31.96
N GLN A 7 -18.88 29.17 -31.18
CA GLN A 7 -19.17 29.63 -29.82
C GLN A 7 -18.24 28.89 -28.86
N SER A 8 -17.32 29.63 -28.25
CA SER A 8 -16.49 29.18 -27.14
C SER A 8 -17.34 29.09 -25.87
N LEU A 9 -17.54 27.88 -25.36
CA LEU A 9 -18.09 27.65 -24.04
C LEU A 9 -17.05 28.06 -22.99
N ILE A 10 -17.27 29.23 -22.38
CA ILE A 10 -16.58 29.66 -21.17
C ILE A 10 -17.29 28.99 -19.99
N ILE A 11 -16.65 28.01 -19.35
CA ILE A 11 -17.14 27.42 -18.11
C ILE A 11 -16.73 28.35 -16.96
N PRO A 12 -17.67 28.98 -16.23
CA PRO A 12 -17.32 29.81 -15.08
C PRO A 12 -16.98 28.91 -13.88
N THR A 13 -15.68 28.76 -13.58
CA THR A 13 -15.22 28.20 -12.31
C THR A 13 -15.56 29.20 -11.20
N THR A 14 -16.53 28.85 -10.36
CA THR A 14 -16.98 29.72 -9.27
C THR A 14 -15.85 29.94 -8.27
N ALA A 15 -15.67 31.19 -7.81
CA ALA A 15 -14.65 31.57 -6.81
C ALA A 15 -14.69 30.72 -5.53
N SER A 16 -15.84 30.10 -5.22
CA SER A 16 -16.01 29.17 -4.10
C SER A 16 -15.21 27.87 -4.26
N GLN A 17 -15.04 27.34 -5.48
CA GLN A 17 -14.23 26.12 -5.68
C GLN A 17 -12.73 26.40 -5.55
N LEU A 18 -12.26 27.55 -6.04
CA LEU A 18 -10.86 27.99 -5.88
C LEU A 18 -10.49 28.23 -4.41
N SER A 19 -11.39 28.84 -3.62
CA SER A 19 -11.16 29.07 -2.19
C SER A 19 -11.06 27.75 -1.39
N LYS A 20 -11.86 26.74 -1.74
CA LYS A 20 -11.81 25.41 -1.10
C LYS A 20 -10.53 24.65 -1.46
N MET A 21 -10.05 24.76 -2.71
CA MET A 21 -8.76 24.20 -3.12
C MET A 21 -7.58 24.89 -2.41
N MET A 22 -7.57 26.22 -2.34
CA MET A 22 -6.50 26.97 -1.65
C MET A 22 -6.47 26.70 -0.14
N SER A 23 -7.61 26.46 0.50
CA SER A 23 -7.66 26.08 1.92
C SER A 23 -7.15 24.66 2.21
N ILE A 24 -7.19 23.74 1.23
CA ILE A 24 -6.62 22.39 1.39
C ILE A 24 -5.11 22.44 1.17
N MET A 25 -4.63 23.24 0.22
CA MET A 25 -3.19 23.41 -0.03
C MET A 25 -2.48 24.11 1.14
N ASN A 26 -3.07 25.15 1.74
CA ASN A 26 -2.47 25.85 2.88
C ASN A 26 -2.45 25.06 4.19
N LYS A 27 -3.20 23.96 4.32
CA LYS A 27 -3.12 23.10 5.51
C LYS A 27 -1.91 22.16 5.52
N CYS A 28 -1.17 22.06 4.40
CA CYS A 28 0.05 21.28 4.32
C CYS A 28 1.35 22.09 4.51
N GLU A 29 1.33 23.42 4.35
CA GLU A 29 2.56 24.22 4.24
C GLU A 29 3.05 24.89 5.54
N GLU A 30 2.28 24.87 6.63
CA GLU A 30 2.60 25.68 7.83
C GLU A 30 3.27 24.87 8.97
N LYS A 31 4.25 24.04 8.65
CA LYS A 31 5.11 23.33 9.65
C LYS A 31 6.60 23.32 9.27
N THR A 32 7.08 24.44 8.73
CA THR A 32 8.50 24.62 8.38
C THR A 32 9.27 25.25 9.54
N ALA A 33 9.50 24.52 10.64
CA ALA A 33 10.47 24.92 11.66
C ALA A 33 10.91 23.73 12.52
N LEU A 34 12.23 23.54 12.59
CA LEU A 34 13.00 22.40 13.14
C LEU A 34 12.97 21.15 12.24
N ILE A 35 14.02 20.98 11.44
CA ILE A 35 14.43 19.69 10.87
C ILE A 35 14.88 18.83 12.06
N THR A 36 13.91 18.26 12.76
CA THR A 36 14.15 17.12 13.63
C THR A 36 14.43 15.91 12.75
N ASP A 37 15.28 15.02 13.24
CA ASP A 37 15.74 13.76 12.65
C ASP A 37 14.59 12.73 12.49
N THR A 38 13.47 13.17 11.93
CA THR A 38 12.21 12.43 11.88
C THR A 38 12.14 11.64 10.61
N THR A 39 11.97 10.33 10.76
CA THR A 39 11.77 9.40 9.66
C THR A 39 10.52 9.72 8.85
N THR A 40 10.71 9.99 7.56
CA THR A 40 9.65 10.17 6.57
C THR A 40 8.97 8.83 6.29
N LYS A 41 7.67 8.73 6.53
CA LYS A 41 6.89 7.50 6.41
C LYS A 41 5.85 7.61 5.31
N ILE A 42 5.97 6.76 4.30
CA ILE A 42 5.10 6.73 3.12
C ILE A 42 4.39 5.38 3.05
N VAL A 43 3.07 5.39 2.96
CA VAL A 43 2.25 4.18 2.90
C VAL A 43 1.40 4.16 1.65
N PHE A 44 1.54 3.10 0.84
CA PHE A 44 0.71 2.85 -0.33
C PHE A 44 -0.42 1.89 0.01
N ALA A 45 -1.67 2.31 -0.19
CA ALA A 45 -2.84 1.51 0.14
C ALA A 45 -3.65 1.16 -1.11
N CYS A 46 -4.07 -0.11 -1.22
CA CYS A 46 -5.09 -0.51 -2.19
C CYS A 46 -5.99 -1.59 -1.58
N LYS A 47 -7.10 -1.94 -2.25
CA LYS A 47 -8.07 -2.91 -1.71
C LYS A 47 -7.41 -4.16 -1.10
N SER A 48 -6.61 -4.88 -1.88
CA SER A 48 -6.09 -6.20 -1.48
C SER A 48 -4.60 -6.32 -1.32
N ASN A 49 -3.86 -5.23 -1.46
CA ASN A 49 -2.40 -5.22 -1.39
C ASN A 49 -1.70 -6.32 -2.19
N SER A 50 -2.29 -6.71 -3.32
CA SER A 50 -1.80 -7.82 -4.15
C SER A 50 -1.36 -7.36 -5.54
N CYS A 51 -1.47 -6.06 -5.85
CA CYS A 51 -1.12 -5.49 -7.15
C CYS A 51 -0.65 -4.03 -7.02
N ARG A 52 -1.55 -3.04 -7.19
CA ARG A 52 -1.20 -1.61 -7.29
C ARG A 52 -0.29 -1.11 -6.18
N SER A 53 -0.66 -1.31 -4.92
CA SER A 53 0.17 -0.82 -3.80
C SER A 53 1.50 -1.58 -3.65
N GLN A 54 1.57 -2.85 -4.05
CA GLN A 54 2.84 -3.61 -4.10
C GLN A 54 3.77 -3.11 -5.22
N MET A 55 3.21 -2.81 -6.39
CA MET A 55 3.98 -2.19 -7.48
C MET A 55 4.50 -0.81 -7.07
N ALA A 56 3.70 -0.02 -6.35
CA ALA A 56 4.11 1.28 -5.84
C ALA A 56 5.24 1.17 -4.79
N GLU A 57 5.11 0.27 -3.80
CA GLU A 57 6.18 -0.03 -2.83
C GLU A 57 7.44 -0.52 -3.53
N GLY A 58 7.32 -1.40 -4.52
CA GLY A 58 8.45 -1.88 -5.32
C GLY A 58 9.19 -0.75 -6.04
N TRP A 59 8.48 0.15 -6.72
CA TRP A 59 9.09 1.31 -7.35
C TRP A 59 9.73 2.28 -6.36
N ALA A 60 9.12 2.47 -5.18
CA ALA A 60 9.66 3.35 -4.16
C ALA A 60 10.95 2.77 -3.57
N ARG A 61 10.99 1.47 -3.27
CA ARG A 61 12.21 0.77 -2.84
C ARG A 61 13.29 0.77 -3.92
N ASN A 62 12.92 0.58 -5.19
CA ASN A 62 13.85 0.68 -6.30
C ASN A 62 14.45 2.10 -6.41
N PHE A 63 13.63 3.14 -6.24
CA PHE A 63 14.11 4.52 -6.21
C PHE A 63 15.11 4.74 -5.07
N LEU A 64 14.82 4.26 -3.87
CA LEU A 64 15.74 4.37 -2.73
C LEU A 64 17.07 3.66 -3.01
N LEU A 65 17.03 2.49 -3.64
CA LEU A 65 18.23 1.74 -4.02
C LEU A 65 19.05 2.45 -5.11
N GLU A 66 18.40 2.92 -6.19
CA GLU A 66 19.05 3.63 -7.31
C GLU A 66 19.77 4.91 -6.87
N ASN A 67 19.30 5.53 -5.78
CA ASN A 67 19.81 6.80 -5.26
C ASN A 67 20.63 6.66 -3.96
N ASP A 68 20.94 5.44 -3.51
CA ASP A 68 21.69 5.16 -2.28
C ASP A 68 21.05 5.78 -1.01
N LEU A 69 19.72 5.64 -0.89
CA LEU A 69 18.91 6.23 0.19
C LEU A 69 18.31 5.18 1.14
N MET A 70 18.75 3.92 1.09
CA MET A 70 18.19 2.85 1.93
C MET A 70 18.46 3.05 3.43
N ASP A 71 19.58 3.70 3.78
CA ASP A 71 19.97 4.05 5.15
C ASP A 71 19.42 5.41 5.61
N LYS A 72 18.76 6.14 4.72
CA LYS A 72 18.16 7.42 5.07
C LYS A 72 16.92 7.20 5.93
N PRO A 73 16.50 8.22 6.70
CA PRO A 73 15.32 8.13 7.54
C PRO A 73 14.04 8.22 6.68
N ILE A 74 13.85 7.23 5.80
CA ILE A 74 12.69 7.07 4.92
C ILE A 74 12.22 5.63 5.05
N VAL A 75 10.93 5.45 5.30
CA VAL A 75 10.28 4.15 5.36
C VAL A 75 9.10 4.16 4.40
N VAL A 76 9.09 3.22 3.47
CA VAL A 76 8.03 2.95 2.51
C VAL A 76 7.40 1.60 2.84
N ALA A 77 6.06 1.54 2.80
CA ALA A 77 5.33 0.30 2.98
C ALA A 77 4.08 0.27 2.10
N SER A 78 3.51 -0.92 1.92
CA SER A 78 2.17 -1.06 1.35
C SER A 78 1.23 -1.89 2.21
N VAL A 79 -0.06 -1.56 2.13
CA VAL A 79 -1.12 -2.18 2.94
C VAL A 79 -2.41 -2.43 2.15
N ALA A 80 -3.22 -3.34 2.69
CA ALA A 80 -4.57 -3.63 2.23
C ALA A 80 -5.57 -2.74 2.96
N LEU A 81 -6.55 -2.22 2.23
CA LEU A 81 -7.71 -1.52 2.79
C LEU A 81 -8.81 -2.49 3.23
N ASP A 82 -8.72 -3.75 2.82
CA ASP A 82 -9.67 -4.81 3.14
C ASP A 82 -8.88 -6.00 3.71
N ALA A 83 -8.85 -6.13 5.03
CA ALA A 83 -8.10 -7.18 5.72
C ALA A 83 -8.55 -8.60 5.30
N ALA A 84 -9.84 -8.81 5.06
CA ALA A 84 -10.38 -10.08 4.57
C ALA A 84 -9.86 -10.44 3.17
N SER A 85 -9.36 -9.46 2.41
CA SER A 85 -8.79 -9.72 1.11
C SER A 85 -7.32 -10.17 1.15
N VAL A 86 -6.64 -10.08 2.31
CA VAL A 86 -5.25 -10.54 2.52
C VAL A 86 -5.18 -12.05 2.75
N THR A 87 -6.18 -12.63 3.42
CA THR A 87 -6.27 -14.08 3.68
C THR A 87 -7.23 -14.75 2.70
N ALA A 88 -6.98 -16.01 2.36
CA ALA A 88 -7.93 -16.86 1.67
C ALA A 88 -8.62 -17.75 2.71
N GLU A 89 -9.96 -17.76 2.70
CA GLU A 89 -10.71 -18.80 3.40
C GLU A 89 -10.40 -20.13 2.71
N SER A 90 -9.87 -21.10 3.45
CA SER A 90 -9.45 -22.42 2.96
C SER A 90 -10.63 -23.31 2.49
N GLY A 91 -11.79 -22.71 2.18
CA GLY A 91 -13.08 -23.36 2.03
C GLY A 91 -13.46 -23.84 0.62
N ASN A 92 -12.61 -23.71 -0.41
CA ASN A 92 -12.97 -24.22 -1.74
C ASN A 92 -11.83 -24.99 -2.43
N LYS A 93 -12.04 -26.31 -2.51
CA LYS A 93 -11.22 -27.32 -3.16
C LYS A 93 -11.20 -27.10 -4.68
N ASN A 94 -10.17 -26.44 -5.22
CA ASN A 94 -9.67 -26.62 -6.61
C ASN A 94 -8.54 -25.62 -6.96
N VAL A 95 -7.64 -25.32 -6.02
CA VAL A 95 -6.44 -24.53 -6.35
C VAL A 95 -5.27 -25.52 -6.47
N ASN A 96 -4.78 -25.67 -7.71
CA ASN A 96 -3.57 -26.41 -8.01
C ASN A 96 -2.44 -25.91 -7.10
N GLN A 97 -1.95 -26.82 -6.26
CA GLN A 97 -0.85 -26.62 -5.32
C GLN A 97 0.35 -26.00 -6.05
N ILE A 98 0.58 -24.71 -5.84
CA ILE A 98 1.91 -24.14 -5.97
C ILE A 98 2.55 -24.34 -4.61
N GLU A 99 3.73 -24.96 -4.61
CA GLU A 99 4.55 -25.32 -3.46
C GLU A 99 4.68 -24.13 -2.49
N LEU A 100 3.85 -24.13 -1.45
CA LEU A 100 4.11 -23.36 -0.24
C LEU A 100 4.64 -24.37 0.77
N THR A 101 5.86 -24.10 1.25
CA THR A 101 6.54 -24.85 2.31
C THR A 101 5.55 -25.18 3.42
N SER A 102 5.21 -26.46 3.50
CA SER A 102 4.35 -27.01 4.52
C SER A 102 4.97 -26.68 5.88
N TYR A 103 4.25 -25.90 6.68
CA TYR A 103 4.37 -26.06 8.13
C TYR A 103 3.84 -27.48 8.41
N ILE A 104 4.75 -28.45 8.34
CA ILE A 104 4.52 -29.80 8.83
C ILE A 104 4.27 -29.61 10.32
N CYS A 105 3.08 -29.95 10.81
CA CYS A 105 2.85 -30.07 12.25
C CYS A 105 3.98 -30.97 12.79
N PRO A 106 4.85 -30.46 13.68
CA PRO A 106 6.12 -31.12 13.99
C PRO A 106 5.97 -32.50 14.63
N ASN A 107 4.77 -32.89 15.01
CA ASN A 107 4.47 -34.22 15.49
C ASN A 107 3.41 -34.84 14.57
N ASN A 108 3.77 -35.95 13.94
CA ASN A 108 2.94 -36.79 13.05
C ASN A 108 1.75 -37.45 13.80
N GLU A 109 1.31 -36.87 14.91
CA GLU A 109 0.15 -37.28 15.68
C GLU A 109 -1.09 -36.81 14.92
N LYS A 110 -1.94 -37.76 14.55
CA LYS A 110 -3.30 -37.56 14.03
C LYS A 110 -3.91 -36.29 14.66
N CYS A 111 -4.26 -35.26 13.87
CA CYS A 111 -5.01 -34.12 14.42
C CYS A 111 -6.35 -34.66 14.94
N CYS A 112 -6.45 -34.79 16.26
CA CYS A 112 -7.59 -35.36 16.96
C CYS A 112 -8.61 -34.25 17.22
N GLY A 113 -9.62 -34.14 16.36
CA GLY A 113 -10.87 -33.44 16.68
C GLY A 113 -10.99 -31.99 16.19
N ASP A 114 -12.24 -31.52 16.21
CA ASP A 114 -12.81 -30.31 15.58
C ASP A 114 -12.19 -28.95 16.00
N SER A 115 -11.05 -28.95 16.72
CA SER A 115 -10.32 -27.77 17.17
C SER A 115 -9.04 -27.48 16.38
N CYS A 116 -8.77 -28.20 15.29
CA CYS A 116 -7.70 -27.86 14.33
C CYS A 116 -8.12 -26.55 13.62
N GLY A 117 -7.79 -25.40 14.21
CA GLY A 117 -8.15 -24.07 13.71
C GLY A 117 -7.79 -23.95 12.23
N THR A 118 -8.72 -23.45 11.42
CA THR A 118 -8.49 -23.30 9.98
C THR A 118 -7.26 -22.41 9.76
N ILE A 119 -6.18 -23.00 9.24
CA ILE A 119 -4.98 -22.24 8.89
C ILE A 119 -5.38 -21.29 7.77
N LEU A 120 -5.52 -20.00 8.09
CA LEU A 120 -5.76 -18.95 7.11
C LEU A 120 -4.49 -18.78 6.27
N GLN A 121 -4.55 -19.17 5.00
CA GLN A 121 -3.45 -18.97 4.09
C GLN A 121 -3.45 -17.52 3.59
N ARG A 122 -2.31 -16.84 3.67
CA ARG A 122 -2.15 -15.53 3.04
C ARG A 122 -2.24 -15.69 1.52
N LYS A 123 -2.94 -14.75 0.87
CA LYS A 123 -2.90 -14.65 -0.59
C LYS A 123 -1.51 -14.22 -1.03
N SER A 124 -1.08 -14.66 -2.20
CA SER A 124 0.14 -14.16 -2.83
C SER A 124 -0.10 -12.86 -3.60
N VAL A 125 0.97 -12.13 -3.85
CA VAL A 125 0.93 -11.03 -4.83
C VAL A 125 0.63 -11.62 -6.21
N LYS A 126 -0.14 -10.89 -7.02
CA LYS A 126 -0.57 -11.38 -8.33
C LYS A 126 0.65 -11.67 -9.19
N VAL A 127 0.74 -12.91 -9.68
CA VAL A 127 1.84 -13.38 -10.54
C VAL A 127 2.10 -12.43 -11.71
N LYS A 128 1.04 -11.93 -12.37
CA LYS A 128 1.16 -10.95 -13.46
C LYS A 128 1.78 -9.62 -13.05
N ALA A 129 1.55 -9.18 -11.81
CA ALA A 129 2.21 -7.97 -11.28
C ALA A 129 3.70 -8.24 -11.01
N VAL A 130 4.04 -9.40 -10.44
CA VAL A 130 5.44 -9.82 -10.25
C VAL A 130 6.17 -9.88 -11.59
N GLN A 131 5.60 -10.54 -12.59
CA GLN A 131 6.18 -10.65 -13.94
C GLN A 131 6.37 -9.28 -14.61
N ALA A 132 5.37 -8.39 -14.50
CA ALA A 132 5.47 -7.05 -15.07
C ALA A 132 6.58 -6.21 -14.40
N MET A 133 6.73 -6.29 -13.08
CA MET A 133 7.80 -5.59 -12.35
C MET A 133 9.18 -6.18 -12.66
N GLU A 134 9.28 -7.51 -12.71
CA GLU A 134 10.53 -8.22 -13.03
C GLU A 134 11.02 -7.86 -14.45
N LYS A 135 10.11 -7.77 -15.42
CA LYS A 135 10.43 -7.30 -16.79
C LYS A 135 11.00 -5.87 -16.81
N LEU A 136 10.61 -5.04 -15.85
CA LEU A 136 11.06 -3.65 -15.70
C LEU A 136 12.26 -3.52 -14.75
N GLY A 137 12.86 -4.64 -14.33
CA GLY A 137 14.07 -4.66 -13.48
C GLY A 137 13.80 -4.51 -11.98
N VAL A 138 12.55 -4.62 -11.52
CA VAL A 138 12.19 -4.48 -10.10
C VAL A 138 11.77 -5.83 -9.52
N ASP A 139 12.47 -6.27 -8.47
CA ASP A 139 12.14 -7.50 -7.77
C ASP A 139 11.05 -7.30 -6.70
N LEU A 140 9.94 -8.02 -6.85
CA LEU A 140 8.89 -8.12 -5.83
C LEU A 140 8.97 -9.42 -5.01
N LYS A 141 9.73 -10.44 -5.44
CA LYS A 141 9.61 -11.80 -4.88
C LYS A 141 9.90 -11.87 -3.38
N ASN A 142 10.86 -11.08 -2.91
CA ASN A 142 11.36 -11.18 -1.53
C ASN A 142 10.63 -10.28 -0.52
N THR A 143 9.83 -9.31 -0.98
CA THR A 143 9.20 -8.30 -0.10
C THR A 143 7.68 -8.19 -0.27
N SER A 144 7.13 -8.87 -1.27
CA SER A 144 5.74 -8.72 -1.67
C SER A 144 4.88 -9.85 -1.10
N VAL A 145 4.50 -9.69 0.15
CA VAL A 145 3.31 -10.35 0.71
C VAL A 145 2.23 -9.31 0.97
N PRO A 146 0.96 -9.62 0.65
CA PRO A 146 -0.16 -8.80 1.08
C PRO A 146 -0.19 -8.68 2.61
N LYS A 147 -0.30 -7.44 3.08
CA LYS A 147 -0.20 -7.03 4.47
C LYS A 147 -1.43 -6.20 4.85
N THR A 148 -1.97 -6.41 6.04
CA THR A 148 -2.97 -5.50 6.60
C THR A 148 -2.30 -4.29 7.21
N TRP A 149 -3.10 -3.27 7.54
CA TRP A 149 -2.58 -2.09 8.21
C TRP A 149 -2.04 -2.40 9.62
N GLU A 150 -2.75 -3.25 10.37
CA GLU A 150 -2.43 -3.62 11.74
C GLU A 150 -1.06 -4.31 11.83
N GLU A 151 -0.70 -5.07 10.80
CA GLU A 151 0.59 -5.76 10.71
C GLU A 151 1.76 -4.78 10.51
N ILE A 152 1.55 -3.79 9.66
CA ILE A 152 2.54 -2.79 9.26
C ILE A 152 2.69 -1.68 10.29
N LEU A 153 1.63 -1.34 11.02
CA LEU A 153 1.63 -0.20 11.94
C LEU A 153 2.78 -0.23 12.97
N PRO A 154 3.07 -1.35 13.66
CA PRO A 154 4.21 -1.39 14.59
C PRO A 154 5.57 -1.20 13.90
N ILE A 155 5.69 -1.61 12.63
CA ILE A 155 6.94 -1.42 11.86
C ILE A 155 7.09 0.06 11.53
N ILE A 156 6.06 0.70 10.98
CA ILE A 156 6.06 2.13 10.66
C ILE A 156 6.33 3.00 11.89
N ARG A 157 5.84 2.61 13.07
CA ARG A 157 6.09 3.36 14.30
C ARG A 157 7.53 3.26 14.78
N SER A 158 8.15 2.08 14.67
CA SER A 158 9.44 1.79 15.31
C SER A 158 10.65 1.85 14.38
N ALA A 159 10.45 1.69 13.07
CA ALA A 159 11.52 1.76 12.09
C ALA A 159 11.96 3.21 11.89
N ASP A 160 13.27 3.41 11.89
CA ASP A 160 13.95 4.69 11.65
C ASP A 160 14.44 4.81 10.20
N CYS A 161 14.71 3.69 9.51
CA CYS A 161 15.05 3.62 8.10
C CYS A 161 14.44 2.37 7.41
N GLN A 162 14.56 2.30 6.07
CA GLN A 162 13.97 1.21 5.29
C GLN A 162 14.59 -0.15 5.61
N LEU A 163 15.91 -0.24 5.80
CA LEU A 163 16.57 -1.53 6.08
C LEU A 163 16.02 -2.17 7.36
N LYS A 164 15.89 -1.39 8.44
CA LYS A 164 15.32 -1.86 9.71
C LYS A 164 13.85 -2.26 9.56
N ALA A 165 13.08 -1.51 8.76
CA ALA A 165 11.69 -1.87 8.47
C ALA A 165 11.59 -3.24 7.77
N ASP A 166 12.48 -3.51 6.81
CA ASP A 166 12.55 -4.78 6.09
C ASP A 166 12.92 -5.95 7.03
N GLU A 167 13.90 -5.76 7.91
CA GLU A 167 14.29 -6.75 8.94
C GLU A 167 13.11 -7.10 9.86
N MET A 168 12.44 -6.09 10.41
CA MET A 168 11.26 -6.26 11.28
C MET A 168 10.11 -6.98 10.55
N LEU A 169 9.92 -6.70 9.26
CA LEU A 169 8.88 -7.32 8.45
C LEU A 169 9.17 -8.82 8.25
N VAL A 170 10.42 -9.18 7.95
CA VAL A 170 10.84 -10.58 7.78
C VAL A 170 10.64 -11.38 9.06
N GLU A 171 10.95 -10.81 10.23
CA GLU A 171 10.71 -11.45 11.52
C GLU A 171 9.22 -11.68 11.79
N LYS A 172 8.38 -10.67 11.56
CA LYS A 172 6.93 -10.80 11.75
C LYS A 172 6.28 -11.81 10.82
N ILE A 173 6.69 -11.88 9.56
CA ILE A 173 6.09 -12.82 8.59
C ILE A 173 6.44 -14.27 8.95
N LYS A 174 7.64 -14.52 9.50
CA LYS A 174 8.06 -15.86 9.95
C LYS A 174 7.27 -16.35 11.17
N PHE A 175 6.84 -15.42 12.02
CA PHE A 175 6.11 -15.70 13.26
C PHE A 175 4.73 -15.05 13.19
N VAL A 176 3.81 -15.65 12.43
CA VAL A 176 2.39 -15.40 12.63
C VAL A 176 1.88 -16.50 13.57
N PRO A 177 1.96 -16.34 14.91
CA PRO A 177 1.21 -17.21 15.79
C PRO A 177 -0.27 -17.06 15.42
N VAL A 178 -0.99 -18.18 15.37
CA VAL A 178 -2.44 -18.19 15.29
C VAL A 178 -2.96 -17.63 16.62
N SER A 179 -2.89 -16.32 16.81
CA SER A 179 -3.39 -15.67 18.00
C SER A 179 -4.91 -15.67 17.92
N GLN A 180 -5.51 -16.33 18.90
CA GLN A 180 -6.94 -16.27 19.19
C GLN A 180 -7.36 -14.79 19.31
N ASN A 181 -8.57 -14.48 18.85
CA ASN A 181 -9.16 -13.14 18.89
C ASN A 181 -9.17 -12.57 20.32
N GLU A 182 -8.06 -12.00 20.78
CA GLU A 182 -8.09 -11.06 21.86
C GLU A 182 -8.60 -9.77 21.25
N ASP A 183 -9.84 -9.43 21.60
CA ASP A 183 -10.43 -8.13 21.28
C ASP A 183 -9.48 -7.06 21.85
N VAL A 184 -8.61 -6.51 21.00
CA VAL A 184 -7.80 -5.35 21.35
C VAL A 184 -8.77 -4.19 21.47
N ILE A 185 -9.28 -4.00 22.69
CA ILE A 185 -10.08 -2.83 23.06
C ILE A 185 -9.10 -1.65 23.03
N TYR A 186 -9.08 -0.93 21.91
CA TYR A 186 -8.49 0.40 21.85
C TYR A 186 -9.31 1.27 22.81
N SER A 187 -8.77 1.59 23.98
CA SER A 187 -9.40 2.61 24.83
C SER A 187 -9.40 3.92 24.04
N ASP A 188 -10.57 4.54 23.91
CA ASP A 188 -10.78 5.84 23.27
C ASP A 188 -10.16 6.99 24.09
N ASP A 189 -8.99 6.77 24.71
CA ASP A 189 -8.23 7.83 25.34
C ASP A 189 -7.72 8.74 24.22
N GLU A 190 -8.48 9.80 24.00
CA GLU A 190 -8.42 10.84 22.98
C GLU A 190 -7.15 11.71 23.07
N ALA A 191 -6.06 11.15 23.60
CA ALA A 191 -4.74 11.75 23.53
C ALA A 191 -4.30 11.78 22.06
N CYS A 192 -4.06 13.00 21.57
CA CYS A 192 -3.65 13.31 20.20
C CYS A 192 -2.49 12.42 19.73
N HIS A 193 -2.78 11.24 19.18
CA HIS A 193 -1.76 10.39 18.59
C HIS A 193 -1.14 11.15 17.43
N GLU A 194 0.12 11.52 17.60
CA GLU A 194 0.91 12.20 16.58
C GLU A 194 0.85 11.36 15.29
N ALA A 195 0.55 12.03 14.18
CA ALA A 195 0.40 11.36 12.89
C ALA A 195 1.67 10.56 12.58
N SER A 196 1.53 9.23 12.51
CA SER A 196 2.65 8.32 12.32
C SER A 196 3.00 8.10 10.84
N ILE A 197 2.22 8.65 9.92
CA ILE A 197 2.45 8.57 8.47
C ILE A 197 2.53 9.99 7.90
N ASP A 198 3.58 10.31 7.15
CA ASP A 198 3.71 11.61 6.49
C ASP A 198 2.90 11.69 5.20
N ARG A 199 2.85 10.59 4.44
CA ARG A 199 2.12 10.47 3.17
C ARG A 199 1.38 9.13 3.07
N LEU A 200 0.05 9.17 3.04
CA LEU A 200 -0.78 8.03 2.69
C LEU A 200 -1.28 8.16 1.25
N ILE A 201 -0.87 7.23 0.40
CA ILE A 201 -1.25 7.21 -1.01
C ILE A 201 -2.27 6.10 -1.24
N VAL A 202 -3.49 6.47 -1.60
CA VAL A 202 -4.59 5.54 -1.86
C VAL A 202 -4.73 5.31 -3.37
N LEU A 203 -4.48 4.08 -3.83
CA LEU A 203 -4.49 3.72 -5.26
C LEU A 203 -5.84 3.16 -5.75
N CYS A 204 -6.90 3.29 -4.97
CA CYS A 204 -8.25 2.88 -5.38
C CYS A 204 -9.35 3.57 -4.58
N SER A 205 -10.53 3.70 -5.18
CA SER A 205 -11.75 4.23 -4.56
C SER A 205 -12.46 3.26 -3.59
N CYS A 206 -11.77 2.24 -3.08
CA CYS A 206 -12.36 1.22 -2.21
C CYS A 206 -12.00 1.45 -0.74
N GLY A 207 -12.81 0.92 0.20
CA GLY A 207 -12.40 0.76 1.60
C GLY A 207 -12.47 2.02 2.45
N GLU A 208 -13.59 2.74 2.41
CA GLU A 208 -13.78 4.03 3.08
C GLU A 208 -13.52 3.98 4.60
N THR A 209 -13.88 2.89 5.28
CA THR A 209 -13.69 2.75 6.73
C THR A 209 -12.21 2.72 7.12
N VAL A 210 -11.43 1.83 6.49
CA VAL A 210 -9.98 1.72 6.75
C VAL A 210 -9.25 2.96 6.27
N ARG A 211 -9.67 3.53 5.13
CA ARG A 211 -9.16 4.81 4.64
C ARG A 211 -9.35 5.93 5.67
N LYS A 212 -10.52 6.03 6.30
CA LYS A 212 -10.76 7.03 7.36
C LYS A 212 -9.86 6.81 8.57
N SER A 213 -9.67 5.56 9.00
CA SER A 213 -8.77 5.24 10.11
C SER A 213 -7.32 5.62 9.79
N LEU A 214 -6.81 5.16 8.64
CA LEU A 214 -5.49 5.51 8.13
C LEU A 214 -5.31 7.02 7.96
N GLY A 215 -6.34 7.70 7.43
CA GLY A 215 -6.33 9.13 7.20
C GLY A 215 -6.20 9.94 8.50
N LYS A 216 -6.79 9.47 9.61
CA LYS A 216 -6.58 10.09 10.94
C LYS A 216 -5.13 9.98 11.42
N MET A 217 -4.42 8.94 11.00
CA MET A 217 -3.02 8.68 11.37
C MET A 217 -2.02 9.28 10.39
N SER A 218 -2.50 9.92 9.32
CA SER A 218 -1.69 10.44 8.23
C SER A 218 -1.71 11.96 8.21
N ARG A 219 -0.55 12.59 8.00
CA ARG A 219 -0.42 14.04 7.84
C ARG A 219 -1.03 14.51 6.52
N CYS A 220 -0.81 13.75 5.45
CA CYS A 220 -1.35 14.01 4.13
C CYS A 220 -1.89 12.72 3.52
N VAL A 221 -3.04 12.82 2.86
CA VAL A 221 -3.70 11.72 2.15
C VAL A 221 -3.89 12.13 0.69
N GLU A 222 -3.34 11.34 -0.22
CA GLU A 222 -3.48 11.55 -1.66
C GLU A 222 -4.20 10.37 -2.30
N GLU A 223 -5.01 10.65 -3.32
CA GLU A 223 -5.65 9.62 -4.12
C GLU A 223 -5.05 9.58 -5.51
N TRP A 224 -4.50 8.42 -5.87
CA TRP A 224 -4.06 8.18 -7.22
C TRP A 224 -5.11 7.33 -7.92
N ASN A 225 -5.84 7.97 -8.85
CA ASN A 225 -6.78 7.25 -9.71
C ASN A 225 -6.01 6.43 -10.75
N VAL A 226 -5.60 5.23 -10.34
CA VAL A 226 -4.91 4.25 -11.18
C VAL A 226 -5.84 3.07 -11.39
N ASP A 227 -6.16 2.81 -12.65
CA ASP A 227 -7.04 1.72 -13.03
C ASP A 227 -6.51 0.37 -12.54
N ALA A 228 -7.43 -0.51 -12.14
CA ALA A 228 -7.04 -1.84 -11.72
C ALA A 228 -6.53 -2.63 -12.94
N PRO A 229 -5.26 -3.08 -12.98
CA PRO A 229 -4.72 -3.77 -14.16
C PRO A 229 -5.47 -5.07 -14.46
N THR A 230 -6.12 -5.67 -13.47
CA THR A 230 -7.00 -6.84 -13.66
C THR A 230 -8.27 -6.51 -14.46
N ALA A 231 -8.86 -5.34 -14.26
CA ALA A 231 -10.04 -4.94 -15.02
C ALA A 231 -9.68 -4.72 -16.49
N MET A 232 -8.55 -4.06 -16.73
CA MET A 232 -8.05 -3.75 -18.07
C MET A 232 -7.55 -4.99 -18.82
N SER A 233 -6.91 -5.91 -18.10
CA SER A 233 -6.52 -7.23 -18.62
C SER A 233 -7.74 -8.00 -19.16
N LYS A 234 -8.89 -7.89 -18.48
CA LYS A 234 -10.15 -8.52 -18.89
C LYS A 234 -10.87 -7.81 -20.04
N SER A 235 -10.62 -6.51 -20.25
CA SER A 235 -11.25 -5.73 -21.33
C SER A 235 -10.50 -5.79 -22.66
N GLY A 236 -9.41 -6.57 -22.75
CA GLY A 236 -8.72 -6.86 -24.02
C GLY A 236 -7.23 -6.50 -24.06
N GLU A 237 -6.70 -5.76 -23.08
CA GLU A 237 -5.27 -5.41 -23.02
C GLU A 237 -4.38 -6.61 -22.62
N GLY A 238 -4.97 -7.68 -22.09
CA GLY A 238 -4.23 -8.88 -21.69
C GLY A 238 -3.20 -8.59 -20.60
N ASP A 239 -1.98 -9.12 -20.75
CA ASP A 239 -0.93 -8.99 -19.74
C ASP A 239 -0.21 -7.63 -19.78
N GLN A 240 -0.26 -6.94 -20.93
CA GLN A 240 0.32 -5.60 -21.11
C GLN A 240 -0.31 -4.54 -20.19
N ALA A 241 -1.55 -4.78 -19.73
CA ALA A 241 -2.22 -3.93 -18.76
C ALA A 241 -1.41 -3.75 -17.46
N TYR A 242 -0.72 -4.79 -16.98
CA TYR A 242 0.08 -4.71 -15.75
C TYR A 242 1.35 -3.89 -15.95
N GLU A 243 2.01 -4.04 -17.10
CA GLU A 243 3.20 -3.26 -17.45
C GLU A 243 2.86 -1.77 -17.61
N ARG A 244 1.79 -1.46 -18.34
CA ARG A 244 1.31 -0.08 -18.52
C ARG A 244 0.97 0.59 -17.19
N VAL A 245 0.19 -0.08 -16.34
CA VAL A 245 -0.15 0.42 -15.00
C VAL A 245 1.10 0.56 -14.13
N SER A 246 2.05 -0.38 -14.21
CA SER A 246 3.30 -0.29 -13.47
C SER A 246 4.11 0.95 -13.86
N LEU A 247 4.23 1.26 -15.15
CA LEU A 247 4.91 2.46 -15.63
C LEU A 247 4.21 3.76 -15.22
N GLU A 248 2.87 3.78 -15.22
CA GLU A 248 2.10 4.91 -14.70
C GLU A 248 2.37 5.13 -13.20
N ILE A 249 2.38 4.05 -12.41
CA ILE A 249 2.73 4.09 -10.99
C ILE A 249 4.18 4.56 -10.80
N LYS A 250 5.13 4.07 -11.60
CA LYS A 250 6.53 4.50 -11.56
C LYS A 250 6.66 6.01 -11.66
N GLY A 251 6.02 6.63 -12.67
CA GLY A 251 6.08 8.07 -12.87
C GLY A 251 5.53 8.86 -11.68
N LYS A 252 4.42 8.40 -11.09
CA LYS A 252 3.83 9.02 -9.89
C LYS A 252 4.70 8.85 -8.64
N VAL A 253 5.26 7.64 -8.44
CA VAL A 253 6.16 7.34 -7.31
C VAL A 253 7.44 8.16 -7.39
N TYR A 254 8.11 8.20 -8.54
CA TYR A 254 9.37 8.92 -8.68
C TYR A 254 9.19 10.41 -8.38
N LYS A 255 8.12 11.01 -8.92
CA LYS A 255 7.75 12.39 -8.60
C LYS A 255 7.53 12.60 -7.10
N LEU A 256 6.77 11.73 -6.45
CA LEU A 256 6.56 11.80 -4.99
C LEU A 256 7.87 11.69 -4.21
N MET A 257 8.75 10.74 -4.56
CA MET A 257 10.01 10.53 -3.85
C MET A 257 10.94 11.73 -4.00
N GLU A 258 11.04 12.32 -5.19
CA GLU A 258 11.81 13.56 -5.44
C GLU A 258 11.30 14.71 -4.57
N GLU A 259 9.98 14.92 -4.49
CA GLU A 259 9.37 15.94 -3.63
C GLU A 259 9.71 15.71 -2.15
N MET A 260 9.73 14.47 -1.69
CA MET A 260 9.99 14.14 -0.28
C MET A 260 11.46 14.25 0.12
N ILE A 261 12.40 14.23 -0.82
CA ILE A 261 13.85 14.33 -0.56
C ILE A 261 14.34 15.79 -0.63
N GLN A 262 13.63 16.66 -1.36
CA GLN A 262 13.97 18.08 -1.48
C GLN A 262 13.57 18.90 -0.25
N VAL A 263 12.77 18.32 0.66
CA VAL A 263 12.28 18.95 1.89
C VAL A 263 13.22 18.63 3.05
#